data_AF-A0A916WNR4-F1
#
_entry.id   AF-A0A916WNR4-F1
#
_cell.length_a   1.000
_cell.length_b   1.000
_cell.length_c   1.000
_cell.angle_alpha   90.00
_cell.angle_beta   90.00
_cell.angle_gamma   90.00
#
_symmetry.space_group_name_H-M   'P 1'
#
loop_
_entity.id
_entity.type
_entity.pdbx_description
1 polymer ?
#
loop_
_entity_poly.entity_id
_entity_poly.type
_entity_poly.pdbx_seq_one_letter_code
_entity_poly.pdbx_strand_id
1 'polypeptide(L)' 'MNDSDELPPEVEADLLERQAARLEAQADSRYERSARWYGGGTYNFVSSVSTADEYRKEAQALRRRADAYRELARRRGRI' A
#
# COMPACT_ATOMS: atom_id res chain seq x y z
N MET A 1 24.06 6.74 20.36
CA MET A 1 23.13 6.52 19.24
C MET A 1 21.83 6.11 19.89
N ASN A 2 20.83 6.99 19.90
CA ASN A 2 19.59 6.76 20.63
C ASN A 2 18.67 5.85 19.80
N ASP A 3 18.36 4.67 20.32
CA ASP A 3 17.33 3.75 19.80
C ASP A 3 15.90 4.27 20.08
N SER A 4 15.68 5.59 20.08
CA SER A 4 14.49 6.24 20.65
C SER A 4 13.53 6.86 19.63
N ASP A 5 13.78 6.75 18.32
CA ASP A 5 12.90 7.32 17.28
C ASP A 5 12.20 6.27 16.39
N GLU A 6 12.43 4.96 16.58
CA GLU A 6 11.71 3.93 15.84
C GLU A 6 10.42 3.52 16.57
N LEU A 7 9.28 3.59 15.86
CA LEU A 7 8.00 3.15 16.40
C LEU A 7 8.04 1.65 16.71
N PRO A 8 7.23 1.18 17.67
CA PRO A 8 7.11 -0.25 17.92
C PRO A 8 6.76 -1.02 16.63
N PRO A 9 7.34 -2.20 16.37
CA PRO A 9 7.13 -2.93 15.12
C PRO A 9 5.66 -3.18 14.77
N GLU A 10 4.81 -3.40 15.77
CA GLU A 10 3.36 -3.53 15.60
C GLU A 10 2.69 -2.25 15.09
N VAL A 11 3.17 -1.08 15.55
CA VAL A 11 2.67 0.23 15.10
C VAL A 11 3.14 0.49 13.67
N GLU A 12 4.41 0.19 13.34
CA GLU A 12 4.92 0.28 11.96
C GLU A 12 4.12 -0.59 11.00
N ALA A 13 3.85 -1.85 11.38
CA ALA A 13 3.06 -2.76 10.57
C ALA A 13 1.65 -2.20 10.30
N ASP A 14 0.97 -1.67 11.31
CA ASP A 14 -0.37 -1.09 11.17
C ASP A 14 -0.38 0.17 10.30
N LEU A 15 0.64 1.03 10.41
CA LEU A 15 0.76 2.21 9.57
C LEU A 15 0.95 1.85 8.10
N LEU A 16 1.80 0.87 7.82
CA LEU A 16 2.04 0.35 6.46
C LEU A 16 0.78 -0.27 5.87
N GLU A 17 0.01 -1.02 6.64
CA GLU A 17 -1.28 -1.59 6.20
C GLU A 17 -2.33 -0.53 5.90
N ARG A 18 -2.43 0.50 6.76
CA ARG A 18 -3.32 1.64 6.51
C ARG A 18 -2.92 2.39 5.24
N GLN A 19 -1.62 2.54 4.99
CA GLN A 19 -1.13 3.17 3.76
C GLN A 19 -1.40 2.29 2.53
N ALA A 20 -1.20 0.98 2.63
CA ALA A 20 -1.55 0.04 1.57
C ALA A 20 -3.05 0.12 1.22
N ALA A 21 -3.93 0.10 2.23
CA ALA A 21 -5.38 0.21 2.04
C ALA A 21 -5.79 1.52 1.34
N ARG A 22 -5.11 2.65 1.67
CA ARG A 22 -5.35 3.94 0.99
C ARG A 22 -4.96 3.91 -0.48
N LEU A 23 -3.85 3.24 -0.83
CA LEU A 23 -3.42 3.09 -2.23
C LEU A 23 -4.38 2.20 -3.01
N GLU A 24 -4.86 1.11 -2.42
CA GLU A 24 -5.86 0.24 -3.03
C GLU A 24 -7.18 0.99 -3.31
N ALA A 25 -7.68 1.77 -2.36
CA ALA A 25 -8.89 2.58 -2.55
C ALA A 25 -8.71 3.62 -3.68
N GLN A 26 -7.50 4.19 -3.82
CA GLN A 26 -7.17 5.11 -4.90
C GLN A 26 -7.07 4.41 -6.26
N ALA A 27 -6.58 3.17 -6.30
CA ALA A 27 -6.58 2.33 -7.49
C ALA A 27 -8.01 2.01 -7.92
N ASP A 28 -8.87 1.61 -6.98
CA ASP A 28 -10.29 1.29 -7.25
C ASP A 28 -11.04 2.50 -7.79
N SER A 29 -10.83 3.66 -7.18
CA SER A 29 -11.41 4.93 -7.66
C SER A 29 -10.98 5.26 -9.10
N ARG A 30 -9.73 4.95 -9.45
CA ARG A 30 -9.21 5.16 -10.81
C ARG A 30 -9.78 4.17 -11.81
N TYR A 31 -9.93 2.91 -11.43
CA TYR A 31 -10.58 1.88 -12.26
C TYR A 31 -12.05 2.22 -12.53
N GLU A 32 -12.80 2.58 -11.50
CA GLU A 32 -14.20 2.97 -11.63
C GLU A 32 -14.36 4.22 -12.49
N ARG A 33 -13.49 5.23 -12.29
CA ARG A 33 -13.52 6.47 -13.08
C ARG A 33 -13.10 6.23 -14.52
N SER A 34 -12.05 5.46 -14.78
CA SER A 34 -11.58 5.20 -16.14
C SER A 34 -12.64 4.45 -16.95
N ALA A 35 -13.32 3.47 -16.34
CA ALA A 35 -14.41 2.72 -16.97
C ALA A 35 -15.63 3.60 -17.30
N ARG A 36 -15.91 4.64 -16.50
CA ARG A 36 -17.07 5.52 -16.68
C ARG A 36 -16.83 6.70 -17.62
N TRP A 37 -15.64 7.29 -17.58
CA TRP A 37 -15.40 8.62 -18.16
C TRP A 37 -14.49 8.61 -19.38
N TYR A 38 -13.68 7.56 -19.56
CA TYR A 38 -12.76 7.49 -20.69
C TYR A 38 -13.17 6.36 -21.62
N GLY A 39 -13.25 6.66 -22.92
CA GLY A 39 -13.39 5.63 -23.93
C GLY A 39 -12.21 4.65 -23.84
N GLY A 40 -12.49 3.35 -23.91
CA GLY A 40 -11.45 2.33 -23.91
C GLY A 40 -10.40 2.62 -24.99
N GLY A 41 -9.12 2.52 -24.61
CA GLY A 41 -8.00 2.77 -25.53
C GLY A 41 -7.61 4.25 -25.71
N THR A 42 -8.32 5.20 -25.10
CA THR A 42 -7.83 6.60 -25.05
C THR A 42 -6.59 6.72 -24.15
N TYR A 43 -5.73 7.70 -24.42
CA TYR A 43 -4.55 7.96 -23.59
C TYR A 43 -4.90 8.11 -22.10
N ASN A 44 -5.97 8.83 -21.79
CA ASN A 44 -6.42 9.04 -20.41
C ASN A 44 -6.90 7.74 -19.75
N PHE A 45 -7.57 6.85 -20.49
CA PHE A 45 -7.95 5.53 -20.00
C PHE A 45 -6.71 4.72 -19.63
N VAL A 46 -5.75 4.59 -20.56
CA VAL A 46 -4.53 3.79 -20.37
C VAL A 46 -3.69 4.36 -19.23
N SER A 47 -3.49 5.68 -19.20
CA SER A 47 -2.74 6.35 -18.14
C SER A 47 -3.38 6.11 -16.76
N SER A 48 -4.70 6.27 -16.65
CA SER A 48 -5.43 6.05 -15.40
C SER A 48 -5.34 4.60 -14.89
N VAL A 49 -5.40 3.62 -15.80
CA VAL A 49 -5.23 2.20 -15.48
C VAL A 49 -3.79 1.90 -15.04
N SER A 50 -2.79 2.37 -15.78
CA SER A 50 -1.38 2.18 -15.43
C SER A 50 -1.05 2.74 -14.04
N THR A 51 -1.54 3.94 -13.70
CA THR A 51 -1.37 4.50 -12.35
C THR A 51 -2.09 3.67 -11.28
N ALA A 52 -3.26 3.11 -11.58
CA ALA A 52 -3.96 2.22 -10.65
C ALA A 52 -3.14 0.94 -10.38
N ASP A 53 -2.51 0.37 -11.41
CA ASP A 53 -1.61 -0.78 -11.27
C ASP A 53 -0.36 -0.47 -10.46
N GLU A 54 0.22 0.73 -10.61
CA GLU A 54 1.34 1.18 -9.79
C GLU A 54 0.96 1.23 -8.31
N TYR A 55 -0.20 1.78 -7.97
CA TYR A 55 -0.67 1.77 -6.59
C TYR A 55 -0.90 0.37 -6.04
N ARG A 56 -1.39 -0.57 -6.86
CA ARG A 56 -1.53 -1.97 -6.44
C ARG A 56 -0.17 -2.60 -6.14
N LYS A 57 0.84 -2.34 -6.97
CA LYS A 57 2.22 -2.82 -6.73
C LYS A 57 2.81 -2.21 -5.45
N GLU A 58 2.63 -0.91 -5.24
CA GLU A 58 3.10 -0.21 -4.04
C GLU A 58 2.39 -0.72 -2.78
N ALA A 59 1.07 -0.87 -2.81
CA ALA A 59 0.30 -1.45 -1.70
C ALA A 59 0.79 -2.85 -1.32
N GLN A 60 1.07 -3.70 -2.31
CA GLN A 60 1.63 -5.03 -2.07
C GLN A 60 3.04 -4.96 -1.45
N ALA A 61 3.87 -4.02 -1.87
CA ALA A 61 5.18 -3.80 -1.27
C ALA A 61 5.07 -3.35 0.20
N LEU A 62 4.13 -2.46 0.51
CA LEU A 62 3.86 -2.03 1.88
C LEU A 62 3.37 -3.19 2.76
N ARG A 63 2.47 -4.05 2.26
CA ARG A 63 2.04 -5.26 2.99
C ARG A 63 3.18 -6.21 3.29
N ARG A 64 4.07 -6.46 2.33
CA ARG A 64 5.27 -7.29 2.56
C ARG A 64 6.17 -6.71 3.65
N ARG A 65 6.30 -5.38 3.71
CA ARG A 65 7.04 -4.71 4.79
C ARG A 65 6.31 -4.83 6.13
N ALA A 66 4.99 -4.66 6.16
CA ALA A 66 4.18 -4.84 7.36
C ALA A 66 4.32 -6.26 7.91
N ASP A 67 4.33 -7.28 7.05
CA ASP A 67 4.55 -8.67 7.45
C ASP A 67 5.93 -8.90 8.07
N ALA A 68 6.96 -8.23 7.55
CA ALA A 68 8.30 -8.27 8.15
C ALA A 68 8.31 -7.67 9.56
N TYR A 69 7.61 -6.54 9.77
CA TYR A 69 7.48 -5.93 11.10
C TYR A 69 6.64 -6.77 12.06
N ARG A 70 5.56 -7.40 11.60
CA ARG A 70 4.79 -8.38 12.40
C ARG A 70 5.67 -9.55 12.84
N GLU A 71 6.52 -10.05 11.95
CA GLU A 71 7.46 -11.11 12.28
C GLU A 71 8.50 -10.67 13.31
N LEU A 72 9.00 -9.43 13.22
CA LEU A 72 9.86 -8.84 14.24
C LEU A 72 9.15 -8.72 15.59
N ALA A 73 7.92 -8.21 15.62
CA ALA A 73 7.10 -8.10 16.83
C ALA A 73 6.92 -9.47 17.51
N ARG A 74 6.57 -10.50 16.72
CA ARG A 74 6.41 -11.88 17.21
C ARG A 74 7.69 -12.44 17.83
N ARG A 75 8.86 -12.15 17.24
CA ARG A 75 10.15 -12.60 17.78
C ARG A 75 10.49 -11.89 19.09
N ARG A 76 10.19 -10.60 19.19
CA ARG A 76 10.45 -9.79 20.39
C ARG A 76 9.56 -10.18 21.57
N GLY A 77 8.32 -10.58 21.33
CA GLY A 77 7.40 -11.05 22.38
C GLY A 77 7.57 -12.52 22.80
N ARG A 78 8.54 -13.24 22.24
CA ARG A 78 8.81 -14.67 22.50
C ARG A 78 9.98 -14.91 23.47
N ILE A 79 10.52 -13.84 24.06
CA ILE A 79 11.63 -13.81 25.03
C ILE A 79 11.02 -13.54 26.41
#